data_AF-R7UM24-F1
#
_entry.id   AF-R7UM24-F1
#
_cell.length_a   1.000
_cell.length_b   1.000
_cell.length_c   1.000
_cell.angle_alpha   90.00
_cell.angle_beta   90.00
_cell.angle_gamma   90.00
#
_symmetry.space_group_name_H-M   'P 1'
#
loop_
_entity.id
_entity.type
_entity.pdbx_description
1 polymer ?
#
loop_
_entity_poly.entity_id
_entity_poly.type
_entity_poly.pdbx_seq_one_letter_code
_entity_poly.pdbx_strand_id
1 'polypeptide(L)'
;MAESTVPTSNLGLHAAELERLRSLDDLCLKYTCISLCLLLAFLAFYHEEYTNAFNPLSTDNNGKRMAIMPVFANIPHCQHQSHSPVNNQRKQTQGISYAEPLAESTSTDVQMGSQVSPNSRSITSENSTGNDLYKQVSFRSYNEALEKRASPDKDILLVYADLGVHDMALSFYESSLKKHGIENYLFVTSSSAMCQEFHLMNIPCFQFTNNSNSGTGASFGSTAFKEKMNIRTFMVLHALKEGYNVLHSDCDVYYFANPFPVIKELCGSECDVAPLWDYVTHNAGFLYTRSTTMGIALYKNMEHTALKTGRDDQSALKTAVEDCTKNGLRLVSLPTEQFQSGRLFFGDGKRTFAEDNPCSTCIVAHNNWIKGIEAKEYRFKEMHMWVYDGDEYYSSTGRKYLVYNNTDKSQSDVEALIDAFAIGQLLNRTVVLPKFFCFQKPRCTVKRICTVEDFTTRFKGRYREHSFLTHPMVPRKIKDSVGEVVLIESNSVPKSAKGDLSLVPENKEDGATSAEIVKWLSNRNESVLRFHSLYNAFWKFSDQEANSEFINNVGKVIENEEKCKRTV
;
A
#
# COMPACT_ATOMS: atom_id res chain seq x y z
N MET A 1 44.27 25.78 72.95
CA MET A 1 44.41 24.59 72.11
C MET A 1 43.65 24.85 70.82
N ALA A 2 44.33 24.64 69.69
CA ALA A 2 43.97 24.84 68.29
C ALA A 2 42.54 25.25 67.91
N GLU A 3 42.44 26.40 67.23
CA GLU A 3 41.38 26.76 66.29
C GLU A 3 41.48 25.88 65.03
N SER A 4 40.36 25.35 64.54
CA SER A 4 40.25 24.79 63.19
C SER A 4 39.05 25.39 62.47
N THR A 5 39.35 26.12 61.40
CA THR A 5 38.44 26.72 60.43
C THR A 5 37.79 25.67 59.52
N VAL A 6 36.50 25.81 59.23
CA VAL A 6 35.79 25.11 58.14
C VAL A 6 35.15 26.19 57.23
N PRO A 7 35.21 26.07 55.89
CA PRO A 7 34.83 27.16 54.99
C PRO A 7 33.32 27.18 54.68
N THR A 8 32.77 28.39 54.67
CA THR A 8 31.43 28.73 54.16
C THR A 8 31.44 28.80 52.63
N SER A 9 31.14 27.70 51.96
CA SER A 9 30.91 27.70 50.49
C SER A 9 29.89 26.65 50.07
N ASN A 10 28.63 26.78 50.48
CA ASN A 10 27.54 25.95 49.94
C ASN A 10 26.13 26.58 49.93
N LEU A 11 26.01 27.88 50.19
CA LEU A 11 24.71 28.59 50.14
C LEU A 11 24.42 29.31 48.82
N GLY A 12 25.40 29.42 47.92
CA GLY A 12 25.26 30.10 46.62
C GLY A 12 24.84 29.20 45.45
N LEU A 13 25.13 27.89 45.50
CA LEU A 13 24.80 26.97 44.40
C LEU A 13 23.33 26.54 44.38
N HIS A 14 22.67 26.41 45.53
CA HIS A 14 21.26 26.02 45.58
C HIS A 14 20.29 27.13 45.12
N ALA A 15 20.64 28.41 45.29
CA ALA A 15 19.78 29.51 44.86
C ALA A 15 19.77 29.67 43.32
N ALA A 16 20.91 29.49 42.66
CA ALA A 16 21.03 29.58 41.20
C ALA A 16 20.35 28.41 40.46
N GLU A 17 20.31 27.23 41.07
CA GLU A 17 19.60 26.06 40.53
C GLU A 17 18.07 26.19 40.66
N LEU A 18 17.60 26.78 41.75
CA LEU A 18 16.17 27.11 41.97
C LEU A 18 15.65 28.19 41.01
N GLU A 19 16.47 29.19 40.66
CA GLU A 19 16.11 30.19 39.62
C GLU A 19 16.13 29.61 38.21
N ARG A 20 17.02 28.64 37.91
CA ARG A 20 17.00 27.89 36.64
C ARG A 20 15.78 27.01 36.49
N LEU A 21 15.35 26.33 37.55
CA LEU A 21 14.14 25.50 37.55
C LEU A 21 12.88 26.37 37.38
N ARG A 22 12.82 27.53 38.04
CA ARG A 22 11.71 28.49 37.84
C ARG A 22 11.64 29.06 36.42
N SER A 23 12.78 29.32 35.77
CA SER A 23 12.77 29.82 34.38
C SER A 23 12.41 28.75 33.35
N LEU A 24 12.70 27.48 33.64
CA LEU A 24 12.27 26.33 32.83
C LEU A 24 10.76 26.08 32.96
N ASP A 25 10.18 26.21 34.17
CA ASP A 25 8.73 26.13 34.38
C ASP A 25 7.98 27.25 33.66
N ASP A 26 8.50 28.48 33.69
CA ASP A 26 7.92 29.64 33.00
C ASP A 26 7.99 29.51 31.46
N LEU A 27 9.05 28.86 30.95
CA LEU A 27 9.21 28.56 29.53
C LEU A 27 8.23 27.44 29.12
N CYS A 28 8.09 26.40 29.95
CA CYS A 28 7.16 25.30 29.73
C CYS A 28 5.71 25.79 29.74
N LEU A 29 5.36 26.71 30.65
CA LEU A 29 4.04 27.36 30.73
C LEU A 29 3.75 28.24 29.50
N LYS A 30 4.76 28.96 28.97
CA LYS A 30 4.62 29.73 27.73
C LYS A 30 4.40 28.83 26.51
N TYR A 31 5.14 27.72 26.39
CA TYR A 31 4.95 26.78 25.28
C TYR A 31 3.63 26.01 25.37
N THR A 32 3.14 25.68 26.57
CA THR A 32 1.80 25.10 26.74
C THR A 32 0.71 26.11 26.41
N CYS A 33 0.83 27.38 26.84
CA CYS A 33 -0.11 28.42 26.46
C CYS A 33 -0.13 28.69 24.95
N ILE A 34 1.03 28.72 24.28
CA ILE A 34 1.09 28.87 22.81
C ILE A 34 0.46 27.65 22.11
N SER A 35 0.73 26.43 22.60
CA SER A 35 0.12 25.21 22.06
C SER A 35 -1.39 25.17 22.27
N LEU A 36 -1.88 25.64 23.43
CA LEU A 36 -3.30 25.74 23.74
C LEU A 36 -3.99 26.82 22.90
N CYS A 37 -3.34 27.97 22.67
CA CYS A 37 -3.82 29.02 21.78
C CYS A 37 -3.86 28.56 20.32
N LEU A 38 -2.86 27.80 19.87
CA LEU A 38 -2.85 27.20 18.52
C LEU A 38 -3.94 26.12 18.39
N LEU A 39 -4.16 25.30 19.43
CA LEU A 39 -5.23 24.31 19.45
C LEU A 39 -6.62 24.97 19.45
N LEU A 40 -6.80 26.04 20.23
CA LEU A 40 -8.04 26.82 20.26
C LEU A 40 -8.27 27.58 18.95
N ALA A 41 -7.22 28.09 18.30
CA ALA A 41 -7.31 28.68 16.96
C ALA A 41 -7.66 27.62 15.91
N PHE A 42 -7.10 26.41 16.00
CA PHE A 42 -7.44 25.29 15.14
C PHE A 42 -8.89 24.83 15.33
N LEU A 43 -9.36 24.77 16.59
CA LEU A 43 -10.73 24.43 16.93
C LEU A 43 -11.73 25.53 16.52
N ALA A 44 -11.35 26.81 16.61
CA ALA A 44 -12.15 27.93 16.13
C ALA A 44 -12.26 27.92 14.60
N PHE A 45 -11.16 27.64 13.88
CA PHE A 45 -11.16 27.48 12.43
C PHE A 45 -12.02 26.29 11.98
N TYR A 46 -11.93 25.16 12.70
CA TYR A 46 -12.77 23.99 12.46
C TYR A 46 -14.25 24.24 12.78
N HIS A 47 -14.55 25.00 13.83
CA HIS A 47 -15.92 25.34 14.20
C HIS A 47 -16.54 26.30 13.17
N GLU A 48 -15.77 27.27 12.65
CA GLU A 48 -16.22 28.22 11.63
C GLU A 48 -16.50 27.53 10.27
N GLU A 49 -15.68 26.54 9.87
CA GLU A 49 -15.96 25.68 8.72
C GLU A 49 -17.19 24.76 8.94
N TYR A 50 -17.40 24.24 10.16
CA TYR A 50 -18.54 23.36 10.46
C TYR A 50 -19.88 24.10 10.53
N THR A 51 -19.93 25.32 11.10
CA THR A 51 -21.16 26.12 11.15
C THR A 51 -21.59 26.66 9.77
N ASN A 52 -20.64 26.86 8.85
CA ASN A 52 -20.96 27.29 7.48
C ASN A 52 -21.43 26.13 6.57
N ALA A 53 -21.24 24.87 6.99
CA ALA A 53 -21.70 23.68 6.27
C ALA A 53 -23.15 23.26 6.60
N PHE A 54 -23.78 23.82 7.65
CA PHE A 54 -25.09 23.36 8.16
C PHE A 54 -26.11 24.48 8.48
N ASN A 55 -26.13 25.56 7.71
CA ASN A 55 -27.27 26.50 7.71
C ASN A 55 -27.52 27.06 6.30
N PRO A 56 -28.52 26.57 5.55
CA PRO A 56 -29.09 27.37 4.49
C PRO A 56 -30.10 28.34 5.14
N LEU A 57 -30.03 29.61 4.76
CA LEU A 57 -31.04 30.68 4.93
C LEU A 57 -30.65 31.81 5.89
N SER A 58 -30.32 32.98 5.31
CA SER A 58 -30.70 34.27 5.87
C SER A 58 -31.36 35.12 4.78
N THR A 59 -32.62 35.49 4.99
CA THR A 59 -33.37 36.48 4.22
C THR A 59 -33.24 37.85 4.89
N ASP A 60 -33.14 38.94 4.12
CA ASP A 60 -33.38 40.27 4.66
C ASP A 60 -34.89 40.55 4.81
N ASN A 61 -35.23 41.62 5.55
CA ASN A 61 -36.60 41.98 5.92
C ASN A 61 -37.50 42.42 4.73
N ASN A 62 -37.10 42.24 3.47
CA ASN A 62 -37.97 42.50 2.30
C ASN A 62 -37.85 41.46 1.17
N GLY A 63 -37.25 40.29 1.40
CA GLY A 63 -37.46 39.11 0.55
C GLY A 63 -36.92 39.20 -0.90
N LYS A 64 -35.82 39.92 -1.15
CA LYS A 64 -35.10 39.89 -2.44
C LYS A 64 -33.66 39.40 -2.28
N ARG A 65 -33.24 38.44 -3.12
CA ARG A 65 -31.86 37.90 -3.18
C ARG A 65 -30.92 38.91 -3.85
N MET A 66 -29.82 39.30 -3.18
CA MET A 66 -28.73 40.09 -3.76
C MET A 66 -27.40 39.30 -3.72
N ALA A 67 -26.62 39.40 -4.80
CA ALA A 67 -25.27 38.84 -4.91
C ALA A 67 -24.23 39.85 -4.42
N ILE A 68 -23.26 39.39 -3.63
CA ILE A 68 -22.07 40.17 -3.26
C ILE A 68 -20.87 39.54 -4.00
N MET A 69 -20.27 40.29 -4.92
CA MET A 69 -19.02 39.92 -5.61
C MET A 69 -17.81 40.40 -4.81
N PRO A 70 -16.78 39.57 -4.60
CA PRO A 70 -15.43 40.06 -4.38
C PRO A 70 -14.70 40.23 -5.72
N VAL A 71 -13.98 41.35 -5.84
CA VAL A 71 -13.10 41.68 -6.96
C VAL A 71 -11.90 40.73 -6.94
N PHE A 72 -11.75 39.89 -7.97
CA PHE A 72 -10.54 39.10 -8.21
C PHE A 72 -9.77 39.65 -9.41
N ALA A 73 -8.46 39.77 -9.21
CA ALA A 73 -7.49 40.05 -10.26
C ALA A 73 -7.48 38.95 -11.33
N ASN A 74 -7.36 39.36 -12.59
CA ASN A 74 -7.31 38.51 -13.78
C ASN A 74 -6.24 37.41 -13.68
N ILE A 75 -6.65 36.14 -13.76
CA ILE A 75 -5.79 34.98 -14.01
C ILE A 75 -6.30 34.30 -15.29
N PRO A 76 -5.54 34.28 -16.40
CA PRO A 76 -5.93 33.51 -17.58
C PRO A 76 -5.40 32.08 -17.42
N HIS A 77 -6.24 31.06 -17.62
CA HIS A 77 -5.90 29.79 -18.30
C HIS A 77 -7.05 28.77 -18.18
N CYS A 78 -8.05 28.94 -19.04
CA CYS A 78 -8.92 27.91 -19.63
C CYS A 78 -9.75 28.59 -20.74
N GLN A 79 -9.08 29.29 -21.67
CA GLN A 79 -9.76 29.95 -22.78
C GLN A 79 -9.43 29.27 -24.11
N HIS A 80 -10.48 29.03 -24.90
CA HIS A 80 -10.43 28.53 -26.27
C HIS A 80 -9.53 29.42 -27.15
N GLN A 81 -8.56 28.82 -27.84
CA GLN A 81 -8.10 29.35 -29.12
C GLN A 81 -9.00 28.75 -30.21
N SER A 82 -9.86 29.58 -30.77
CA SER A 82 -10.70 29.27 -31.92
C SER A 82 -9.91 29.56 -33.21
N HIS A 83 -9.77 28.54 -34.06
CA HIS A 83 -9.52 28.73 -35.49
C HIS A 83 -10.55 27.92 -36.28
N SER A 84 -11.36 28.67 -37.03
CA SER A 84 -12.36 28.21 -37.99
C SER A 84 -11.75 27.81 -39.35
N PRO A 85 -12.51 27.14 -40.24
CA PRO A 85 -12.02 25.97 -40.96
C PRO A 85 -11.71 26.20 -42.44
N VAL A 86 -10.93 25.30 -43.02
CA VAL A 86 -10.82 25.13 -44.48
C VAL A 86 -11.47 23.81 -44.88
N ASN A 87 -12.34 23.95 -45.87
CA ASN A 87 -13.17 22.94 -46.52
C ASN A 87 -12.35 21.93 -47.36
N ASN A 88 -12.99 20.78 -47.52
CA ASN A 88 -13.15 20.00 -48.75
C ASN A 88 -12.30 18.75 -49.03
N GLN A 89 -13.08 17.67 -49.15
CA GLN A 89 -13.11 16.64 -50.20
C GLN A 89 -12.79 15.19 -49.82
N ARG A 90 -13.91 14.44 -49.69
CA ARG A 90 -14.09 13.03 -49.98
C ARG A 90 -13.29 12.55 -51.20
N LYS A 91 -12.64 11.39 -51.06
CA LYS A 91 -12.60 10.36 -52.12
C LYS A 91 -12.84 8.99 -51.51
N GLN A 92 -13.90 8.34 -52.00
CA GLN A 92 -14.13 6.91 -51.89
C GLN A 92 -13.10 6.15 -52.75
N THR A 93 -12.72 4.95 -52.33
CA THR A 93 -12.46 3.85 -53.26
C THR A 93 -12.68 2.50 -52.58
N GLN A 94 -13.33 1.60 -53.31
CA GLN A 94 -13.77 0.26 -52.95
C GLN A 94 -12.73 -0.80 -53.32
N GLY A 95 -12.83 -1.97 -52.66
CA GLY A 95 -12.47 -3.31 -53.16
C GLY A 95 -10.96 -3.64 -53.10
N ILE A 96 -10.51 -4.88 -52.81
CA ILE A 96 -10.99 -6.20 -53.23
C ILE A 96 -10.46 -7.28 -52.24
N SER A 97 -11.23 -8.37 -52.15
CA SER A 97 -11.04 -9.68 -51.50
C SER A 97 -9.77 -10.51 -51.82
N TYR A 98 -9.41 -11.44 -50.90
CA TYR A 98 -9.53 -12.93 -51.00
C TYR A 98 -8.36 -13.69 -50.34
N ALA A 99 -8.74 -14.66 -49.51
CA ALA A 99 -8.22 -16.03 -49.34
C ALA A 99 -6.87 -16.33 -48.62
N GLU A 100 -7.02 -17.01 -47.47
CA GLU A 100 -6.23 -18.13 -46.88
C GLU A 100 -5.84 -19.26 -47.88
N PRO A 101 -5.14 -20.38 -47.53
CA PRO A 101 -4.55 -20.82 -46.23
C PRO A 101 -3.15 -21.55 -46.30
N LEU A 102 -2.67 -21.98 -45.11
CA LEU A 102 -1.91 -23.21 -44.76
C LEU A 102 -0.46 -23.43 -45.24
N ALA A 103 0.44 -23.69 -44.28
CA ALA A 103 1.38 -24.82 -44.30
C ALA A 103 1.99 -25.11 -42.91
N GLU A 104 1.82 -26.36 -42.47
CA GLU A 104 2.48 -27.04 -41.35
C GLU A 104 3.95 -27.42 -41.65
N SER A 105 4.58 -28.04 -40.64
CA SER A 105 5.84 -28.84 -40.62
C SER A 105 7.09 -28.05 -40.19
N THR A 106 7.99 -28.55 -39.34
CA THR A 106 8.21 -29.90 -38.80
C THR A 106 9.14 -29.84 -37.58
N SER A 107 8.95 -30.81 -36.69
CA SER A 107 9.82 -31.24 -35.59
C SER A 107 11.18 -31.75 -36.05
N THR A 108 12.22 -31.56 -35.21
CA THR A 108 13.29 -32.56 -35.02
C THR A 108 13.79 -32.54 -33.59
N ASP A 109 13.66 -33.69 -32.94
CA ASP A 109 14.32 -34.11 -31.70
C ASP A 109 15.83 -34.29 -31.87
N VAL A 110 16.61 -33.98 -30.82
CA VAL A 110 17.83 -34.73 -30.47
C VAL A 110 17.93 -34.83 -28.93
N GLN A 111 18.15 -36.07 -28.49
CA GLN A 111 18.24 -36.54 -27.11
C GLN A 111 19.65 -36.43 -26.47
N MET A 112 19.62 -36.48 -25.13
CA MET A 112 20.57 -37.06 -24.18
C MET A 112 21.85 -36.29 -23.76
N GLY A 113 21.82 -35.82 -22.51
CA GLY A 113 22.51 -36.52 -21.41
C GLY A 113 23.78 -35.88 -20.84
N SER A 114 23.70 -35.39 -19.59
CA SER A 114 24.77 -35.52 -18.58
C SER A 114 24.35 -34.89 -17.25
N GLN A 115 24.50 -35.66 -16.16
CA GLN A 115 24.37 -35.23 -14.77
C GLN A 115 25.64 -34.52 -14.29
N VAL A 116 25.52 -33.39 -13.59
CA VAL A 116 26.51 -32.97 -12.56
C VAL A 116 25.82 -32.15 -11.45
N SER A 117 25.96 -32.60 -10.20
CA SER A 117 25.59 -31.90 -8.95
C SER A 117 26.69 -30.94 -8.48
N PRO A 118 26.40 -30.00 -7.55
CA PRO A 118 26.96 -28.66 -7.55
C PRO A 118 28.27 -28.56 -6.78
N ASN A 119 29.17 -27.71 -7.25
CA ASN A 119 30.30 -27.28 -6.44
C ASN A 119 30.48 -25.76 -6.51
N SER A 120 30.53 -25.17 -5.32
CA SER A 120 30.80 -23.78 -5.01
C SER A 120 32.04 -23.25 -5.74
N ARG A 121 31.92 -22.11 -6.40
CA ARG A 121 33.07 -21.25 -6.71
C ARG A 121 32.74 -19.78 -6.52
N SER A 122 33.67 -19.14 -5.83
CA SER A 122 33.75 -17.73 -5.44
C SER A 122 33.54 -16.78 -6.60
N ILE A 123 32.77 -15.71 -6.33
CA ILE A 123 32.55 -14.59 -7.24
C ILE A 123 33.85 -13.78 -7.31
N THR A 124 34.48 -13.76 -8.48
CA THR A 124 35.44 -12.73 -8.88
C THR A 124 34.84 -11.86 -9.98
N SER A 125 35.10 -10.57 -9.88
CA SER A 125 34.55 -9.46 -10.65
C SER A 125 34.86 -9.53 -12.15
N GLU A 126 33.82 -9.67 -12.98
CA GLU A 126 33.83 -9.22 -14.38
C GLU A 126 32.54 -8.43 -14.67
N ASN A 127 32.67 -7.10 -14.58
CA ASN A 127 31.70 -6.12 -15.06
C ASN A 127 31.92 -5.89 -16.57
N SER A 128 31.13 -6.53 -17.44
CA SER A 128 30.96 -6.05 -18.82
C SER A 128 29.69 -6.54 -19.52
N THR A 129 29.06 -7.63 -19.09
CA THR A 129 27.86 -8.18 -19.75
C THR A 129 26.55 -7.48 -19.36
N GLY A 130 26.42 -7.02 -18.11
CA GLY A 130 25.19 -6.37 -17.64
C GLY A 130 24.93 -4.99 -18.28
N ASN A 131 25.98 -4.25 -18.63
CA ASN A 131 25.87 -2.90 -19.17
C ASN A 131 25.47 -2.90 -20.67
N ASP A 132 25.89 -3.92 -21.42
CA ASP A 132 25.55 -4.07 -22.84
C ASP A 132 24.15 -4.67 -23.04
N LEU A 133 23.70 -5.60 -22.18
CA LEU A 133 22.30 -6.03 -22.13
C LEU A 133 21.37 -4.87 -21.73
N TYR A 134 21.75 -4.05 -20.75
CA TYR A 134 20.97 -2.89 -20.33
C TYR A 134 20.76 -1.86 -21.45
N LYS A 135 21.78 -1.63 -22.29
CA LYS A 135 21.66 -0.76 -23.48
C LYS A 135 20.74 -1.31 -24.56
N GLN A 136 20.52 -2.63 -24.63
CA GLN A 136 19.63 -3.24 -25.62
C GLN A 136 18.15 -3.21 -25.19
N VAL A 137 17.86 -3.23 -23.89
CA VAL A 137 16.49 -3.31 -23.35
C VAL A 137 15.92 -1.94 -22.94
N SER A 138 16.77 -0.92 -22.80
CA SER A 138 16.34 0.45 -22.43
C SER A 138 15.81 1.27 -23.61
N PHE A 139 14.76 2.05 -23.36
CA PHE A 139 14.26 3.05 -24.31
C PHE A 139 15.19 4.27 -24.33
N ARG A 140 15.46 4.85 -25.51
CA ARG A 140 16.36 6.02 -25.65
C ARG A 140 15.68 7.32 -25.23
N SER A 141 14.36 7.39 -25.35
CA SER A 141 13.56 8.54 -24.95
C SER A 141 12.19 8.12 -24.43
N TYR A 142 11.52 9.03 -23.73
CA TYR A 142 10.16 8.79 -23.27
C TYR A 142 9.21 8.61 -24.46
N ASN A 143 9.35 9.42 -25.51
CA ASN A 143 8.51 9.33 -26.72
C ASN A 143 8.70 8.00 -27.44
N GLU A 144 9.93 7.46 -27.49
CA GLU A 144 10.17 6.11 -28.03
C GLU A 144 9.49 5.04 -27.17
N ALA A 145 9.54 5.17 -25.84
CA ALA A 145 8.83 4.26 -24.94
C ALA A 145 7.31 4.31 -25.15
N LEU A 146 6.74 5.52 -25.26
CA LEU A 146 5.31 5.70 -25.55
C LEU A 146 4.94 5.09 -26.92
N GLU A 147 5.74 5.34 -27.95
CA GLU A 147 5.49 4.82 -29.31
C GLU A 147 5.51 3.29 -29.35
N LYS A 148 6.48 2.66 -28.68
CA LYS A 148 6.64 1.21 -28.64
C LYS A 148 5.59 0.50 -27.78
N ARG A 149 5.02 1.19 -26.78
CA ARG A 149 4.13 0.56 -25.79
C ARG A 149 2.66 0.93 -25.95
N ALA A 150 2.31 2.06 -26.56
CA ALA A 150 0.92 2.41 -26.74
C ALA A 150 0.22 1.45 -27.72
N SER A 151 -1.10 1.32 -27.55
CA SER A 151 -1.95 0.62 -28.52
C SER A 151 -2.02 1.38 -29.86
N PRO A 152 -2.54 0.76 -30.94
CA PRO A 152 -2.77 1.45 -32.22
C PRO A 152 -3.65 2.71 -32.10
N ASP A 153 -4.60 2.71 -31.16
CA ASP A 153 -5.48 3.85 -30.86
C ASP A 153 -4.81 4.92 -29.98
N LYS A 154 -3.50 4.81 -29.75
CA LYS A 154 -2.69 5.68 -28.89
C LYS A 154 -3.06 5.63 -27.40
N ASP A 155 -3.75 4.59 -26.96
CA ASP A 155 -4.03 4.35 -25.53
C ASP A 155 -2.83 3.68 -24.85
N ILE A 156 -2.38 4.24 -23.72
CA ILE A 156 -1.29 3.71 -22.89
C ILE A 156 -1.64 3.76 -21.39
N LEU A 157 -1.29 2.70 -20.66
CA LEU A 157 -1.32 2.66 -19.20
C LEU A 157 0.02 3.17 -18.64
N LEU A 158 -0.02 4.22 -17.81
CA LEU A 158 1.16 4.76 -17.13
C LEU A 158 1.07 4.56 -15.62
N VAL A 159 2.09 3.92 -15.06
CA VAL A 159 2.19 3.59 -13.64
C VAL A 159 3.48 4.16 -13.09
N TYR A 160 3.38 5.11 -12.15
CA TYR A 160 4.57 5.59 -11.45
C TYR A 160 4.91 4.67 -10.28
N ALA A 161 6.17 4.27 -10.17
CA ALA A 161 6.66 3.52 -9.02
C ALA A 161 8.13 3.86 -8.73
N ASP A 162 8.52 3.79 -7.46
CA ASP A 162 9.91 3.88 -7.03
C ASP A 162 10.25 2.70 -6.10
N LEU A 163 11.50 2.67 -5.62
CA LEU A 163 11.98 1.57 -4.78
C LEU A 163 11.18 1.40 -3.48
N GLY A 164 10.52 2.44 -2.98
CA GLY A 164 9.72 2.35 -1.76
C GLY A 164 8.45 1.51 -1.95
N VAL A 165 7.98 1.36 -3.18
CA VAL A 165 6.78 0.58 -3.55
C VAL A 165 7.11 -0.54 -4.54
N HIS A 166 8.37 -0.98 -4.58
CA HIS A 166 8.87 -1.99 -5.52
C HIS A 166 8.03 -3.27 -5.53
N ASP A 167 7.88 -3.89 -4.36
CA ASP A 167 7.17 -5.16 -4.19
C ASP A 167 5.68 -5.04 -4.58
N MET A 168 5.10 -3.87 -4.34
CA MET A 168 3.73 -3.54 -4.72
C MET A 168 3.59 -3.39 -6.23
N ALA A 169 4.55 -2.76 -6.91
CA ALA A 169 4.58 -2.66 -8.35
C ALA A 169 4.72 -4.03 -9.04
N LEU A 170 5.54 -4.94 -8.48
CA LEU A 170 5.64 -6.31 -8.98
C LEU A 170 4.35 -7.11 -8.72
N SER A 171 3.75 -6.97 -7.53
CA SER A 171 2.46 -7.59 -7.24
C SER A 171 1.40 -7.10 -8.24
N PHE A 172 1.35 -5.80 -8.50
CA PHE A 172 0.45 -5.20 -9.48
C PHE A 172 0.66 -5.73 -10.90
N TYR A 173 1.92 -5.80 -11.35
CA TYR A 173 2.26 -6.34 -12.66
C TYR A 173 1.72 -7.76 -12.82
N GLU A 174 2.00 -8.66 -11.87
CA GLU A 174 1.58 -10.05 -11.94
C GLU A 174 0.05 -10.21 -11.79
N SER A 175 -0.57 -9.53 -10.82
CA SER A 175 -2.00 -9.71 -10.52
C SER A 175 -2.94 -9.00 -11.49
N SER A 176 -2.50 -7.90 -12.08
CA SER A 176 -3.38 -6.97 -12.80
C SER A 176 -3.01 -6.82 -14.28
N LEU A 177 -1.72 -6.76 -14.62
CA LEU A 177 -1.31 -6.55 -16.01
C LEU A 177 -1.14 -7.88 -16.75
N LYS A 178 -0.22 -8.72 -16.27
CA LYS A 178 0.11 -10.01 -16.87
C LYS A 178 -1.08 -10.96 -16.87
N LYS A 179 -1.77 -11.08 -15.73
CA LYS A 179 -2.98 -11.93 -15.57
C LYS A 179 -4.05 -11.62 -16.62
N HIS A 180 -4.22 -10.35 -16.99
CA HIS A 180 -5.28 -9.90 -17.91
C HIS A 180 -4.77 -9.58 -19.32
N GLY A 181 -3.53 -9.97 -19.65
CA GLY A 181 -2.96 -9.77 -20.99
C GLY A 181 -2.88 -8.30 -21.40
N ILE A 182 -2.68 -7.38 -20.45
CA ILE A 182 -2.53 -5.95 -20.75
C ILE A 182 -1.10 -5.72 -21.20
N GLU A 183 -0.90 -5.38 -22.47
CA GLU A 183 0.43 -5.15 -23.04
C GLU A 183 0.76 -3.67 -23.21
N ASN A 184 -0.26 -2.81 -23.34
CA ASN A 184 -0.08 -1.39 -23.62
C ASN A 184 0.22 -0.55 -22.37
N TYR A 185 1.26 -0.90 -21.64
CA TYR A 185 1.67 -0.23 -20.40
C TYR A 185 3.15 0.16 -20.39
N LEU A 186 3.47 1.13 -19.53
CA LEU A 186 4.82 1.57 -19.22
C LEU A 186 4.91 1.92 -17.72
N PHE A 187 5.80 1.24 -17.00
CA PHE A 187 6.21 1.70 -15.68
C PHE A 187 7.13 2.92 -15.83
N VAL A 188 6.92 3.92 -15.00
CA VAL A 188 7.70 5.14 -14.96
C VAL A 188 8.31 5.28 -13.58
N THR A 189 9.61 5.55 -13.50
CA THR A 189 10.30 5.61 -12.21
C THR A 189 11.30 6.75 -12.15
N SER A 190 11.62 7.20 -10.94
CA SER A 190 12.78 8.05 -10.68
C SER A 190 14.06 7.25 -10.37
N SER A 191 13.94 5.93 -10.17
CA SER A 191 15.02 5.03 -9.77
C SER A 191 15.58 4.25 -10.96
N SER A 192 16.85 4.49 -11.29
CA SER A 192 17.56 3.71 -12.32
C SER A 192 17.66 2.22 -11.95
N ALA A 193 17.89 1.91 -10.67
CA ALA A 193 18.02 0.54 -10.19
C ALA A 193 16.72 -0.26 -10.38
N MET A 194 15.57 0.33 -10.06
CA MET A 194 14.27 -0.31 -10.27
C MET A 194 14.03 -0.57 -11.76
N CYS A 195 14.39 0.39 -12.62
CA CYS A 195 14.20 0.24 -14.06
C CYS A 195 15.10 -0.84 -14.66
N GLN A 196 16.34 -0.94 -14.20
CA GLN A 196 17.28 -2.01 -14.56
C GLN A 196 16.70 -3.39 -14.19
N GLU A 197 16.20 -3.53 -12.97
CA GLU A 197 15.57 -4.77 -12.51
C GLU A 197 14.35 -5.13 -13.36
N PHE A 198 13.47 -4.17 -13.63
CA PHE A 198 12.28 -4.39 -14.45
C PHE A 198 12.65 -4.82 -15.87
N HIS A 199 13.67 -4.21 -16.48
CA HIS A 199 14.18 -4.63 -17.78
C HIS A 199 14.72 -6.07 -17.76
N LEU A 200 15.42 -6.49 -16.70
CA LEU A 200 15.86 -7.89 -16.55
C LEU A 200 14.69 -8.87 -16.44
N MET A 201 13.54 -8.42 -15.96
CA MET A 201 12.28 -9.18 -15.90
C MET A 201 11.42 -9.03 -17.17
N ASN A 202 11.90 -8.35 -18.22
CA ASN A 202 11.13 -7.98 -19.42
C ASN A 202 9.88 -7.14 -19.11
N ILE A 203 9.91 -6.35 -18.05
CA ILE A 203 8.86 -5.39 -17.68
C ILE A 203 9.25 -4.01 -18.27
N PRO A 204 8.45 -3.45 -19.19
CA PRO A 204 8.68 -2.11 -19.75
C PRO A 204 8.75 -1.04 -18.67
N CYS A 205 9.91 -0.42 -18.53
CA CYS A 205 10.14 0.68 -17.61
C CYS A 205 10.88 1.84 -18.31
N PHE A 206 10.56 3.07 -17.92
CA PHE A 206 11.30 4.27 -18.28
C PHE A 206 11.68 5.09 -17.05
N GLN A 207 12.96 5.48 -16.95
CA GLN A 207 13.41 6.41 -15.91
C GLN A 207 13.07 7.86 -16.32
N PHE A 208 12.07 8.45 -15.68
CA PHE A 208 11.65 9.82 -15.95
C PHE A 208 12.33 10.77 -14.97
N THR A 209 13.41 11.41 -15.43
CA THR A 209 14.05 12.51 -14.71
C THR A 209 13.74 13.81 -15.42
N ASN A 210 13.18 14.78 -14.70
CA ASN A 210 13.10 16.14 -15.21
C ASN A 210 14.46 16.81 -15.00
N ASN A 211 15.46 16.47 -15.84
CA ASN A 211 16.62 17.32 -16.04
C ASN A 211 17.50 16.88 -17.21
N SER A 212 17.75 17.83 -18.09
CA SER A 212 18.84 17.82 -19.08
C SER A 212 20.23 17.91 -18.43
N ASN A 213 20.37 17.81 -17.10
CA ASN A 213 21.64 17.77 -16.37
C ASN A 213 21.46 17.11 -15.00
N SER A 214 21.86 15.84 -14.88
CA SER A 214 21.74 15.00 -13.69
C SER A 214 22.86 15.22 -12.68
N GLY A 215 22.52 15.31 -11.39
CA GLY A 215 23.43 14.92 -10.30
C GLY A 215 23.54 15.91 -9.15
N THR A 216 22.57 15.93 -8.23
CA THR A 216 22.80 16.21 -6.80
C THR A 216 21.59 15.74 -5.99
N GLY A 217 21.83 15.14 -4.82
CA GLY A 217 20.78 14.70 -3.89
C GLY A 217 19.99 15.90 -3.39
N ALA A 218 18.66 15.85 -3.54
CA ALA A 218 17.76 16.91 -3.14
C ALA A 218 17.40 16.79 -1.65
N SER A 219 17.67 17.85 -0.88
CA SER A 219 17.20 18.02 0.50
C SER A 219 15.68 18.27 0.54
N PHE A 220 15.05 17.84 1.65
CA PHE A 220 13.62 18.02 1.91
C PHE A 220 13.22 19.51 1.77
N GLY A 221 12.24 19.80 0.92
CA GLY A 221 11.76 21.17 0.65
C GLY A 221 12.38 21.90 -0.55
N SER A 222 13.41 21.34 -1.22
CA SER A 222 14.01 21.92 -2.43
C SER A 222 13.11 21.82 -3.68
N THR A 223 13.39 22.60 -4.72
CA THR A 223 12.68 22.53 -6.02
C THR A 223 12.77 21.11 -6.62
N ALA A 224 13.92 20.45 -6.51
CA ALA A 224 14.11 19.06 -6.92
C ALA A 224 13.29 18.04 -6.08
N PHE A 225 12.97 18.37 -4.82
CA PHE A 225 12.02 17.59 -4.01
C PHE A 225 10.58 17.79 -4.50
N LYS A 226 10.17 19.03 -4.80
CA LYS A 226 8.86 19.35 -5.39
C LYS A 226 8.67 18.78 -6.81
N GLU A 227 9.76 18.68 -7.58
CA GLU A 227 9.80 18.05 -8.91
C GLU A 227 9.64 16.53 -8.83
N LYS A 228 10.24 15.88 -7.80
CA LYS A 228 10.02 14.45 -7.53
C LYS A 228 8.58 14.14 -7.08
N MET A 229 7.94 15.05 -6.35
CA MET A 229 6.56 14.86 -5.87
C MET A 229 5.49 14.84 -6.98
N ASN A 230 5.80 15.34 -8.19
CA ASN A 230 4.82 15.51 -9.27
C ASN A 230 5.16 14.78 -10.57
N ILE A 231 6.05 13.79 -10.53
CA ILE A 231 6.40 12.98 -11.70
C ILE A 231 5.15 12.40 -12.36
N ARG A 232 4.17 11.95 -11.56
CA ARG A 232 2.86 11.46 -12.05
C ARG A 232 2.15 12.48 -12.95
N THR A 233 2.06 13.72 -12.52
CA THR A 233 1.44 14.79 -13.33
C THR A 233 2.23 15.07 -14.60
N PHE A 234 3.57 15.15 -14.51
CA PHE A 234 4.42 15.49 -15.64
C PHE A 234 4.46 14.39 -16.73
N MET A 235 4.60 13.13 -16.32
CA MET A 235 4.67 12.00 -17.25
C MET A 235 3.37 11.87 -18.05
N VAL A 236 2.22 12.11 -17.40
CA VAL A 236 0.91 12.06 -18.06
C VAL A 236 0.74 13.27 -18.95
N LEU A 237 1.04 14.49 -18.49
CA LEU A 237 0.94 15.69 -19.31
C LEU A 237 1.81 15.64 -20.56
N HIS A 238 3.03 15.08 -20.45
CA HIS A 238 3.91 14.89 -21.60
C HIS A 238 3.26 13.92 -22.61
N ALA A 239 2.83 12.74 -22.16
CA ALA A 239 2.17 11.77 -23.05
C ALA A 239 0.91 12.35 -23.74
N LEU A 240 0.09 13.10 -22.99
CA LEU A 240 -1.08 13.78 -23.55
C LEU A 240 -0.68 14.81 -24.63
N LYS A 241 0.38 15.61 -24.43
CA LYS A 241 0.86 16.58 -25.43
C LYS A 241 1.39 15.90 -26.70
N GLU A 242 1.90 14.68 -26.58
CA GLU A 242 2.39 13.85 -27.70
C GLU A 242 1.29 13.07 -28.43
N GLY A 243 0.01 13.30 -28.07
CA GLY A 243 -1.13 12.69 -28.76
C GLY A 243 -1.60 11.35 -28.19
N TYR A 244 -1.09 10.91 -27.04
CA TYR A 244 -1.49 9.65 -26.41
C TYR A 244 -2.65 9.85 -25.44
N ASN A 245 -3.61 8.92 -25.43
CA ASN A 245 -4.59 8.83 -24.35
C ASN A 245 -3.98 8.00 -23.22
N VAL A 246 -4.18 8.44 -21.97
CA VAL A 246 -3.49 7.89 -20.82
C VAL A 246 -4.51 7.32 -19.85
N LEU A 247 -4.39 6.03 -19.54
CA LEU A 247 -4.88 5.50 -18.28
C LEU A 247 -3.75 5.62 -17.25
N HIS A 248 -3.94 6.45 -16.23
CA HIS A 248 -3.03 6.47 -15.09
C HIS A 248 -3.56 5.54 -14.01
N SER A 249 -2.67 4.74 -13.42
CA SER A 249 -2.97 3.89 -12.25
C SER A 249 -1.83 3.98 -11.23
N ASP A 250 -2.17 4.06 -9.95
CA ASP A 250 -1.25 3.75 -8.85
C ASP A 250 -0.97 2.24 -8.83
N CYS A 251 0.15 1.86 -8.19
CA CYS A 251 0.55 0.45 -8.04
C CYS A 251 -0.23 -0.28 -6.94
N ASP A 252 -0.96 0.42 -6.08
CA ASP A 252 -1.82 -0.17 -5.05
C ASP A 252 -3.28 -0.33 -5.55
N VAL A 253 -3.45 -0.61 -6.83
CA VAL A 253 -4.76 -0.88 -7.44
C VAL A 253 -4.81 -2.35 -7.85
N TYR A 254 -5.97 -3.01 -7.69
CA TYR A 254 -6.17 -4.39 -8.14
C TYR A 254 -7.13 -4.45 -9.31
N TYR A 255 -6.76 -5.14 -10.39
CA TYR A 255 -7.64 -5.38 -11.53
C TYR A 255 -8.24 -6.78 -11.47
N PHE A 256 -9.56 -6.83 -11.45
CA PHE A 256 -10.34 -8.07 -11.60
C PHE A 256 -10.55 -8.44 -13.07
N ALA A 257 -10.45 -7.46 -13.97
CA ALA A 257 -10.49 -7.62 -15.42
C ALA A 257 -9.71 -6.49 -16.10
N ASN A 258 -9.42 -6.62 -17.39
CA ASN A 258 -8.85 -5.53 -18.18
C ASN A 258 -9.81 -4.32 -18.21
N PRO A 259 -9.41 -3.13 -17.72
CA PRO A 259 -10.32 -1.98 -17.63
C PRO A 259 -10.51 -1.23 -18.94
N PHE A 260 -9.60 -1.36 -19.92
CA PHE A 260 -9.65 -0.57 -21.16
C PHE A 260 -10.96 -0.71 -21.95
N PRO A 261 -11.50 -1.92 -22.21
CA PRO A 261 -12.72 -2.06 -23.00
C PRO A 261 -13.90 -1.27 -22.43
N VAL A 262 -14.12 -1.37 -21.12
CA VAL A 262 -15.23 -0.70 -20.43
C VAL A 262 -15.02 0.81 -20.35
N ILE A 263 -13.79 1.25 -20.04
CA ILE A 263 -13.48 2.69 -20.00
C ILE A 263 -13.69 3.34 -21.37
N LYS A 264 -13.26 2.66 -22.45
CA LYS A 264 -13.41 3.19 -23.82
C LYS A 264 -14.87 3.28 -24.25
N GLU A 265 -15.68 2.29 -23.89
CA GLU A 265 -17.13 2.33 -24.13
C GLU A 265 -17.79 3.50 -23.39
N LEU A 266 -17.46 3.68 -22.11
CA LEU A 266 -18.06 4.74 -21.28
C LEU A 266 -17.61 6.15 -21.68
N CYS A 267 -16.33 6.34 -21.97
CA CYS A 267 -15.79 7.66 -22.35
C CYS A 267 -16.14 8.02 -23.80
N GLY A 268 -16.10 7.06 -24.73
CA GLY A 268 -16.42 7.28 -26.14
C GLY A 268 -15.64 8.44 -26.78
N SER A 269 -16.19 9.02 -27.86
CA SER A 269 -15.60 10.19 -28.54
C SER A 269 -15.85 11.51 -27.82
N GLU A 270 -16.85 11.55 -26.93
CA GLU A 270 -17.35 12.77 -26.31
C GLU A 270 -16.80 13.04 -24.91
N CYS A 271 -16.16 12.09 -24.24
CA CYS A 271 -15.48 12.39 -22.98
C CYS A 271 -14.04 12.84 -23.20
N ASP A 272 -13.57 13.69 -22.30
CA ASP A 272 -12.17 14.11 -22.21
C ASP A 272 -11.46 13.32 -21.10
N VAL A 273 -12.17 13.04 -20.00
CA VAL A 273 -11.60 12.46 -18.78
C VAL A 273 -12.61 11.53 -18.10
N ALA A 274 -12.16 10.34 -17.69
CA ALA A 274 -12.96 9.35 -16.96
C ALA A 274 -12.27 8.91 -15.65
N PRO A 275 -12.55 9.57 -14.52
CA PRO A 275 -11.97 9.24 -13.21
C PRO A 275 -12.72 8.11 -12.50
N LEU A 276 -12.00 7.34 -11.69
CA LEU A 276 -12.61 6.55 -10.61
C LEU A 276 -13.19 7.50 -9.56
N TRP A 277 -14.36 7.15 -8.99
CA TRP A 277 -14.96 7.91 -7.90
C TRP A 277 -14.41 7.45 -6.55
N ASP A 278 -13.81 8.37 -5.77
CA ASP A 278 -13.19 8.01 -4.50
C ASP A 278 -14.21 7.85 -3.37
N TYR A 279 -15.12 8.83 -3.21
CA TYR A 279 -16.30 8.80 -2.34
C TYR A 279 -16.93 10.21 -2.29
N VAL A 280 -16.06 11.22 -2.20
CA VAL A 280 -16.40 12.65 -2.14
C VAL A 280 -15.79 13.46 -3.29
N THR A 281 -14.80 12.89 -3.96
CA THR A 281 -14.03 13.50 -5.05
C THR A 281 -13.63 12.43 -6.07
N HIS A 282 -13.17 12.87 -7.23
CA HIS A 282 -12.53 12.02 -8.23
C HIS A 282 -11.17 11.54 -7.72
N ASN A 283 -10.84 10.29 -7.96
CA ASN A 283 -9.61 9.65 -7.51
C ASN A 283 -8.44 9.98 -8.44
N ALA A 284 -7.31 10.43 -7.89
CA ALA A 284 -6.11 10.72 -8.67
C ALA A 284 -5.25 9.50 -9.00
N GLY A 285 -5.43 8.38 -8.28
CA GLY A 285 -4.67 7.14 -8.49
C GLY A 285 -5.28 6.17 -9.51
N PHE A 286 -6.42 6.51 -10.12
CA PHE A 286 -6.98 5.77 -11.26
C PHE A 286 -7.82 6.69 -12.14
N LEU A 287 -7.26 7.09 -13.28
CA LEU A 287 -7.81 8.14 -14.13
C LEU A 287 -7.51 7.90 -15.60
N TYR A 288 -8.54 7.79 -16.44
CA TYR A 288 -8.36 7.82 -17.89
C TYR A 288 -8.51 9.24 -18.43
N THR A 289 -7.61 9.68 -19.31
CA THR A 289 -7.63 11.01 -19.92
C THR A 289 -7.26 10.92 -21.38
N ARG A 290 -8.07 11.51 -22.25
CA ARG A 290 -7.81 11.58 -23.68
C ARG A 290 -6.92 12.78 -24.01
N SER A 291 -6.14 12.67 -25.09
CA SER A 291 -5.36 13.78 -25.65
C SER A 291 -6.26 14.79 -26.39
N THR A 292 -7.26 15.33 -25.69
CA THR A 292 -8.08 16.44 -26.19
C THR A 292 -7.52 17.75 -25.66
N THR A 293 -7.94 18.87 -26.26
CA THR A 293 -7.62 20.20 -25.75
C THR A 293 -7.96 20.35 -24.27
N MET A 294 -9.10 19.78 -23.84
CA MET A 294 -9.55 19.84 -22.45
C MET A 294 -8.83 18.84 -21.54
N GLY A 295 -8.50 17.63 -21.99
CA GLY A 295 -7.68 16.70 -21.22
C GLY A 295 -6.28 17.25 -20.94
N ILE A 296 -5.65 17.86 -21.96
CA ILE A 296 -4.37 18.57 -21.80
C ILE A 296 -4.51 19.79 -20.88
N ALA A 297 -5.59 20.56 -21.00
CA ALA A 297 -5.84 21.71 -20.14
C ALA A 297 -6.00 21.32 -18.66
N LEU A 298 -6.69 20.21 -18.37
CA LEU A 298 -6.81 19.66 -17.02
C LEU A 298 -5.43 19.41 -16.41
N TYR A 299 -4.57 18.66 -17.10
CA TYR A 299 -3.24 18.33 -16.58
C TYR A 299 -2.29 19.54 -16.52
N LYS A 300 -2.45 20.54 -17.40
CA LYS A 300 -1.75 21.84 -17.26
C LYS A 300 -2.18 22.58 -15.99
N ASN A 301 -3.47 22.55 -15.65
CA ASN A 301 -3.96 23.14 -14.40
C ASN A 301 -3.43 22.37 -13.17
N MET A 302 -3.41 21.04 -13.23
CA MET A 302 -2.82 20.21 -12.16
C MET A 302 -1.33 20.51 -11.97
N GLU A 303 -0.55 20.57 -13.06
CA GLU A 303 0.87 20.95 -13.06
C GLU A 303 1.06 22.33 -12.42
N HIS A 304 0.26 23.31 -12.83
CA HIS A 304 0.32 24.67 -12.32
C HIS A 304 0.03 24.72 -10.81
N THR A 305 -1.01 24.03 -10.38
CA THR A 305 -1.41 23.93 -8.97
C THR A 305 -0.31 23.28 -8.14
N ALA A 306 0.23 22.17 -8.61
CA ALA A 306 1.31 21.45 -7.96
C ALA A 306 2.58 22.31 -7.79
N LEU A 307 3.01 23.02 -8.85
CA LEU A 307 4.19 23.88 -8.82
C LEU A 307 4.00 25.11 -7.91
N LYS A 308 2.80 25.71 -7.88
CA LYS A 308 2.54 26.92 -7.08
C LYS A 308 2.25 26.65 -5.62
N THR A 309 1.47 25.61 -5.33
CA THR A 309 0.91 25.38 -3.99
C THR A 309 1.61 24.25 -3.24
N GLY A 310 2.39 23.41 -3.92
CA GLY A 310 2.98 22.20 -3.34
C GLY A 310 1.94 21.16 -2.90
N ARG A 311 0.68 21.32 -3.31
CA ARG A 311 -0.40 20.35 -3.06
C ARG A 311 -0.10 19.02 -3.76
N ASP A 312 -0.60 17.96 -3.16
CA ASP A 312 -0.60 16.62 -3.75
C ASP A 312 -1.52 16.56 -4.99
N ASP A 313 -1.39 15.47 -5.73
CA ASP A 313 -2.10 15.20 -6.98
C ASP A 313 -3.62 15.04 -6.79
N GLN A 314 -4.07 14.47 -5.68
CA GLN A 314 -5.49 14.34 -5.35
C GLN A 314 -6.15 15.71 -5.14
N SER A 315 -5.46 16.60 -4.44
CA SER A 315 -5.88 18.00 -4.26
C SER A 315 -5.81 18.80 -5.56
N ALA A 316 -4.75 18.61 -6.36
CA ALA A 316 -4.58 19.28 -7.64
C ALA A 316 -5.66 18.86 -8.67
N LEU A 317 -5.99 17.56 -8.74
CA LEU A 317 -7.05 17.05 -9.60
C LEU A 317 -8.41 17.67 -9.24
N LYS A 318 -8.73 17.74 -7.94
CA LYS A 318 -9.99 18.33 -7.48
C LYS A 318 -10.14 19.77 -7.98
N THR A 319 -9.13 20.61 -7.73
CA THR A 319 -9.12 22.01 -8.20
C THR A 319 -9.20 22.10 -9.72
N ALA A 320 -8.42 21.29 -10.44
CA ALA A 320 -8.40 21.30 -11.90
C ALA A 320 -9.74 20.90 -12.50
N VAL A 321 -10.44 19.90 -11.95
CA VAL A 321 -11.78 19.51 -12.40
C VAL A 321 -12.78 20.63 -12.16
N GLU A 322 -12.79 21.24 -10.97
CA GLU A 322 -13.68 22.36 -10.64
C GLU A 322 -13.51 23.55 -11.62
N ASP A 323 -12.27 23.86 -12.00
CA ASP A 323 -11.97 24.97 -12.90
C ASP A 323 -12.21 24.63 -14.37
N CYS A 324 -11.80 23.45 -14.83
CA CYS A 324 -11.91 23.07 -16.24
C CYS A 324 -13.35 22.74 -16.63
N THR A 325 -14.20 22.29 -15.69
CA THR A 325 -15.63 22.05 -15.96
C THR A 325 -16.36 23.34 -16.32
N LYS A 326 -15.98 24.48 -15.73
CA LYS A 326 -16.51 25.81 -16.09
C LYS A 326 -16.18 26.20 -17.54
N ASN A 327 -15.20 25.54 -18.13
CA ASN A 327 -14.68 25.80 -19.47
C ASN A 327 -14.91 24.62 -20.43
N GLY A 328 -15.91 23.78 -20.15
CA GLY A 328 -16.38 22.75 -21.08
C GLY A 328 -15.65 21.40 -21.01
N LEU A 329 -14.94 21.10 -19.92
CA LEU A 329 -14.40 19.76 -19.68
C LEU A 329 -15.55 18.74 -19.63
N ARG A 330 -15.49 17.70 -20.47
CA ARG A 330 -16.47 16.61 -20.48
C ARG A 330 -15.95 15.43 -19.67
N LEU A 331 -16.51 15.29 -18.48
CA LEU A 331 -16.12 14.28 -17.50
C LEU A 331 -17.14 13.13 -17.49
N VAL A 332 -16.65 11.88 -17.45
CA VAL A 332 -17.48 10.69 -17.24
C VAL A 332 -16.99 9.95 -15.99
N SER A 333 -17.74 10.03 -14.90
CA SER A 333 -17.41 9.25 -13.70
C SER A 333 -17.58 7.76 -13.96
N LEU A 334 -16.55 6.98 -13.63
CA LEU A 334 -16.62 5.52 -13.78
C LEU A 334 -17.64 4.92 -12.80
N PRO A 335 -18.47 3.95 -13.22
CA PRO A 335 -19.50 3.34 -12.38
C PRO A 335 -18.92 2.73 -11.11
N THR A 336 -19.42 3.13 -9.96
CA THR A 336 -18.88 2.68 -8.66
C THR A 336 -19.02 1.18 -8.48
N GLU A 337 -20.04 0.53 -9.06
CA GLU A 337 -20.25 -0.92 -9.00
C GLU A 337 -19.12 -1.74 -9.65
N GLN A 338 -18.38 -1.14 -10.59
CA GLN A 338 -17.28 -1.77 -11.34
C GLN A 338 -15.92 -1.20 -10.94
N PHE A 339 -15.84 0.09 -10.63
CA PHE A 339 -14.61 0.82 -10.30
C PHE A 339 -14.70 1.36 -8.88
N GLN A 340 -14.19 0.58 -7.92
CA GLN A 340 -14.38 0.82 -6.51
C GLN A 340 -13.18 1.51 -5.87
N SER A 341 -13.42 2.56 -5.10
CA SER A 341 -12.42 3.04 -4.15
C SER A 341 -12.26 2.08 -2.99
N GLY A 342 -11.23 2.26 -2.19
CA GLY A 342 -11.00 1.45 -1.00
C GLY A 342 -12.07 1.63 0.06
N ARG A 343 -12.73 2.80 0.11
CA ARG A 343 -13.90 3.00 0.98
C ARG A 343 -15.06 2.10 0.55
N LEU A 344 -15.39 2.12 -0.73
CA LEU A 344 -16.50 1.35 -1.28
C LEU A 344 -16.19 -0.16 -1.24
N PHE A 345 -15.00 -0.56 -1.66
CA PHE A 345 -14.63 -1.97 -1.77
C PHE A 345 -14.47 -2.66 -0.41
N PHE A 346 -13.62 -2.11 0.47
CA PHE A 346 -13.29 -2.74 1.76
C PHE A 346 -14.24 -2.31 2.87
N GLY A 347 -14.61 -1.03 2.90
CA GLY A 347 -15.47 -0.47 3.94
C GLY A 347 -16.94 -0.87 3.76
N ASP A 348 -17.57 -0.31 2.73
CA ASP A 348 -19.01 -0.47 2.51
C ASP A 348 -19.36 -1.86 1.98
N GLY A 349 -18.47 -2.45 1.16
CA GLY A 349 -18.52 -3.85 0.77
C GLY A 349 -18.25 -4.85 1.89
N LYS A 350 -17.82 -4.37 3.07
CA LYS A 350 -17.50 -5.18 4.26
C LYS A 350 -16.53 -6.33 3.96
N ARG A 351 -15.46 -6.04 3.23
CA ARG A 351 -14.44 -7.01 2.82
C ARG A 351 -13.19 -6.84 3.67
N THR A 352 -12.95 -7.80 4.56
CA THR A 352 -11.77 -7.82 5.44
C THR A 352 -10.86 -8.99 5.10
N PHE A 353 -11.44 -10.14 4.78
CA PHE A 353 -10.76 -11.37 4.38
C PHE A 353 -11.21 -11.82 2.99
N ALA A 354 -10.39 -12.63 2.30
CA ALA A 354 -10.63 -13.08 0.93
C ALA A 354 -12.01 -13.75 0.71
N GLU A 355 -12.53 -14.44 1.73
CA GLU A 355 -13.83 -15.10 1.71
C GLU A 355 -15.03 -14.15 1.96
N ASP A 356 -14.80 -12.89 2.34
CA ASP A 356 -15.86 -11.94 2.65
C ASP A 356 -16.46 -11.34 1.36
N ASN A 357 -17.77 -11.48 1.18
CA ASN A 357 -18.60 -10.75 0.21
C ASN A 357 -17.94 -10.56 -1.18
N PRO A 358 -17.60 -11.63 -1.92
CA PRO A 358 -16.87 -11.51 -3.18
C PRO A 358 -17.55 -10.54 -4.14
N CYS A 359 -16.76 -9.70 -4.82
CA CYS A 359 -17.29 -8.75 -5.79
C CYS A 359 -17.35 -9.38 -7.18
N SER A 360 -18.54 -9.70 -7.67
CA SER A 360 -18.73 -10.33 -8.99
C SER A 360 -18.71 -9.35 -10.17
N THR A 361 -18.96 -8.06 -9.92
CA THR A 361 -19.02 -7.02 -10.95
C THR A 361 -17.79 -6.11 -10.98
N CYS A 362 -16.89 -6.23 -10.01
CA CYS A 362 -15.72 -5.36 -9.94
C CYS A 362 -14.80 -5.61 -11.14
N ILE A 363 -14.26 -4.52 -11.67
CA ILE A 363 -13.17 -4.48 -12.64
C ILE A 363 -11.92 -3.92 -11.97
N VAL A 364 -12.06 -2.90 -11.13
CA VAL A 364 -10.96 -2.23 -10.44
C VAL A 364 -11.32 -1.99 -8.98
N ALA A 365 -10.35 -2.22 -8.08
CA ALA A 365 -10.42 -1.75 -6.70
C ALA A 365 -9.12 -1.03 -6.31
N HIS A 366 -9.22 0.22 -5.87
CA HIS A 366 -8.08 0.98 -5.36
C HIS A 366 -7.89 0.71 -3.85
N ASN A 367 -6.68 0.38 -3.42
CA ASN A 367 -6.27 0.18 -2.03
C ASN A 367 -6.05 1.50 -1.25
N ASN A 368 -6.84 2.53 -1.52
CA ASN A 368 -6.82 3.77 -0.74
C ASN A 368 -7.77 3.71 0.48
N TRP A 369 -7.95 4.82 1.21
CA TRP A 369 -8.62 4.86 2.54
C TRP A 369 -7.91 4.01 3.63
N ILE A 370 -6.61 3.80 3.47
CA ILE A 370 -5.71 3.24 4.46
C ILE A 370 -4.35 3.94 4.33
N LYS A 371 -3.61 4.11 5.43
CA LYS A 371 -2.32 4.81 5.48
C LYS A 371 -1.21 3.80 5.75
N GLY A 372 -0.05 4.00 5.13
CA GLY A 372 1.14 3.14 5.24
C GLY A 372 1.19 2.05 4.18
N ILE A 373 2.38 1.78 3.65
CA ILE A 373 2.59 0.77 2.61
C ILE A 373 2.35 -0.62 3.19
N GLU A 374 2.86 -0.88 4.39
CA GLU A 374 2.71 -2.12 5.15
C GLU A 374 1.23 -2.45 5.39
N ALA A 375 0.41 -1.44 5.70
CA ALA A 375 -1.02 -1.61 5.89
C ALA A 375 -1.75 -1.94 4.58
N LYS A 376 -1.34 -1.31 3.47
CA LYS A 376 -1.86 -1.60 2.12
C LYS A 376 -1.50 -3.02 1.70
N GLU A 377 -0.24 -3.42 1.86
CA GLU A 377 0.21 -4.78 1.56
C GLU A 377 -0.55 -5.81 2.38
N TYR A 378 -0.62 -5.62 3.70
CA TYR A 378 -1.31 -6.54 4.59
C TYR A 378 -2.79 -6.69 4.23
N ARG A 379 -3.47 -5.59 3.87
CA ARG A 379 -4.87 -5.65 3.41
C ARG A 379 -5.01 -6.44 2.11
N PHE A 380 -4.06 -6.31 1.18
CA PHE A 380 -4.04 -7.13 -0.03
C PHE A 380 -3.72 -8.59 0.25
N LYS A 381 -2.81 -8.89 1.17
CA LYS A 381 -2.50 -10.25 1.63
C LYS A 381 -3.74 -10.93 2.20
N GLU A 382 -4.45 -10.27 3.13
CA GLU A 382 -5.70 -10.80 3.72
C GLU A 382 -6.77 -11.12 2.67
N MET A 383 -6.77 -10.39 1.55
CA MET A 383 -7.78 -10.49 0.49
C MET A 383 -7.34 -11.34 -0.72
N HIS A 384 -6.18 -12.01 -0.66
CA HIS A 384 -5.57 -12.73 -1.81
C HIS A 384 -5.33 -11.85 -3.05
N MET A 385 -5.10 -10.56 -2.82
CA MET A 385 -4.77 -9.57 -3.84
C MET A 385 -3.27 -9.32 -3.96
N TRP A 386 -2.49 -9.80 -2.99
CA TRP A 386 -1.03 -9.74 -3.01
C TRP A 386 -0.46 -11.04 -3.60
N VAL A 387 0.29 -10.93 -4.69
CA VAL A 387 0.87 -12.09 -5.39
C VAL A 387 2.39 -12.03 -5.51
N TYR A 388 3.00 -10.94 -5.04
CA TYR A 388 4.46 -10.86 -4.98
C TYR A 388 5.00 -11.82 -3.91
N ASP A 389 5.91 -12.69 -4.36
CA ASP A 389 6.39 -13.84 -3.60
C ASP A 389 7.89 -13.74 -3.26
N GLY A 390 8.35 -12.51 -2.96
CA GLY A 390 9.71 -12.27 -2.47
C GLY A 390 10.01 -13.08 -1.20
N ASP A 391 11.25 -13.56 -1.08
CA ASP A 391 11.71 -14.45 0.01
C ASP A 391 10.86 -15.73 0.18
N GLU A 392 10.28 -16.23 -0.92
CA GLU A 392 9.34 -17.34 -0.94
C GLU A 392 8.20 -17.14 0.06
N TYR A 393 7.60 -15.94 0.06
CA TYR A 393 6.59 -15.54 1.05
C TYR A 393 5.48 -16.58 1.18
N TYR A 394 4.91 -17.01 0.05
CA TYR A 394 3.92 -18.07 -0.15
C TYR A 394 4.53 -19.39 -0.61
N SER A 395 5.45 -19.39 -1.57
CA SER A 395 5.91 -20.61 -2.25
C SER A 395 6.87 -21.48 -1.42
N SER A 396 7.32 -21.01 -0.25
CA SER A 396 8.33 -21.74 0.51
C SER A 396 7.86 -23.14 0.85
N THR A 397 8.71 -24.09 0.51
CA THR A 397 8.43 -25.50 0.75
C THR A 397 9.12 -25.99 2.04
N GLY A 398 10.07 -25.25 2.59
CA GLY A 398 10.78 -25.61 3.83
C GLY A 398 10.17 -25.03 5.09
N ARG A 399 9.44 -23.92 4.98
CA ARG A 399 8.89 -23.19 6.13
C ARG A 399 7.78 -24.01 6.81
N LYS A 400 7.83 -24.06 8.13
CA LYS A 400 6.81 -24.68 8.97
C LYS A 400 5.98 -23.60 9.66
N TYR A 401 4.71 -23.92 9.91
CA TYR A 401 3.71 -23.00 10.39
C TYR A 401 2.99 -23.56 11.62
N LEU A 402 2.39 -22.66 12.39
CA LEU A 402 1.35 -23.00 13.36
C LEU A 402 0.14 -22.10 13.14
N VAL A 403 -1.05 -22.63 13.38
CA VAL A 403 -2.32 -21.90 13.36
C VAL A 403 -3.05 -22.13 14.68
N TYR A 404 -3.88 -21.18 15.09
CA TYR A 404 -4.76 -21.32 16.24
C TYR A 404 -6.06 -20.55 16.00
N ASN A 405 -7.09 -20.77 16.84
CA ASN A 405 -8.34 -20.02 16.76
C ASN A 405 -8.62 -19.25 18.03
N ASN A 406 -9.26 -18.08 17.86
CA ASN A 406 -9.89 -17.35 18.95
C ASN A 406 -11.36 -17.75 19.03
N THR A 407 -11.68 -18.67 19.94
CA THR A 407 -13.01 -19.30 20.07
C THR A 407 -13.93 -18.63 21.08
N ASP A 408 -13.39 -17.83 22.01
CA ASP A 408 -14.16 -17.21 23.09
C ASP A 408 -13.82 -15.73 23.22
N LYS A 409 -14.83 -14.87 23.03
CA LYS A 409 -14.69 -13.41 23.10
C LYS A 409 -14.39 -12.88 24.50
N SER A 410 -14.59 -13.70 25.54
CA SER A 410 -14.29 -13.34 26.93
C SER A 410 -12.81 -13.52 27.26
N GLN A 411 -12.07 -14.26 26.43
CA GLN A 411 -10.65 -14.52 26.60
C GLN A 411 -9.81 -13.46 25.87
N SER A 412 -8.56 -13.31 26.30
CA SER A 412 -7.64 -12.33 25.73
C SER A 412 -7.02 -12.84 24.43
N ASP A 413 -7.40 -12.21 23.32
CA ASP A 413 -6.78 -12.39 22.01
C ASP A 413 -5.28 -12.00 22.00
N VAL A 414 -4.91 -11.05 22.86
CA VAL A 414 -3.54 -10.54 23.03
C VAL A 414 -2.66 -11.60 23.68
N GLU A 415 -3.12 -12.20 24.78
CA GLU A 415 -2.40 -13.28 25.46
C GLU A 415 -2.23 -14.49 24.53
N ALA A 416 -3.31 -14.90 23.83
CA ALA A 416 -3.22 -16.01 22.87
C ALA A 416 -2.23 -15.75 21.73
N LEU A 417 -2.08 -14.49 21.30
CA LEU A 417 -1.08 -14.10 20.30
C LEU A 417 0.35 -14.17 20.85
N ILE A 418 0.57 -13.78 22.09
CA ILE A 418 1.87 -13.89 22.77
C ILE A 418 2.24 -15.37 22.90
N ASP A 419 1.32 -16.21 23.36
CA ASP A 419 1.51 -17.66 23.47
C ASP A 419 1.83 -18.29 22.11
N ALA A 420 1.16 -17.85 21.05
CA ALA A 420 1.44 -18.28 19.68
C ALA A 420 2.88 -17.96 19.24
N PHE A 421 3.38 -16.76 19.56
CA PHE A 421 4.76 -16.39 19.26
C PHE A 421 5.78 -17.15 20.11
N ALA A 422 5.48 -17.42 21.38
CA ALA A 422 6.35 -18.21 22.25
C ALA A 422 6.50 -19.65 21.71
N ILE A 423 5.38 -20.30 21.43
CA ILE A 423 5.34 -21.66 20.85
C ILE A 423 5.96 -21.66 19.45
N GLY A 424 5.72 -20.62 18.65
CA GLY A 424 6.34 -20.44 17.32
C GLY A 424 7.85 -20.36 17.39
N GLN A 425 8.39 -19.60 18.35
CA GLN A 425 9.82 -19.50 18.59
C GLN A 425 10.42 -20.84 19.04
N LEU A 426 9.77 -21.53 19.99
CA LEU A 426 10.25 -22.83 20.50
C LEU A 426 10.28 -23.91 19.44
N LEU A 427 9.30 -23.93 18.54
CA LEU A 427 9.13 -24.97 17.53
C LEU A 427 9.71 -24.57 16.16
N ASN A 428 10.31 -23.39 16.05
CA ASN A 428 10.78 -22.78 14.79
C ASN A 428 9.68 -22.77 13.72
N ARG A 429 8.53 -22.18 14.06
CA ARG A 429 7.33 -22.12 13.22
C ARG A 429 6.83 -20.69 13.08
N THR A 430 6.48 -20.32 11.86
CA THR A 430 5.82 -19.05 11.54
C THR A 430 4.36 -19.09 11.99
N VAL A 431 3.92 -18.06 12.72
CA VAL A 431 2.55 -17.96 13.23
C VAL A 431 1.61 -17.50 12.12
N VAL A 432 0.61 -18.29 11.77
CA VAL A 432 -0.51 -17.84 10.93
C VAL A 432 -1.56 -17.24 11.86
N LEU A 433 -1.83 -15.94 11.69
CA LEU A 433 -2.69 -15.20 12.60
C LEU A 433 -4.15 -15.68 12.55
N PRO A 434 -4.88 -15.65 13.68
CA PRO A 434 -6.30 -15.96 13.70
C PRO A 434 -7.11 -14.75 13.25
N LYS A 435 -8.42 -14.94 13.17
CA LYS A 435 -9.36 -13.81 13.20
C LYS A 435 -9.54 -13.33 14.63
N PHE A 436 -9.29 -12.05 14.87
CA PHE A 436 -9.43 -11.43 16.19
C PHE A 436 -10.88 -10.98 16.47
N PHE A 437 -11.31 -11.02 17.72
CA PHE A 437 -12.60 -10.47 18.14
C PHE A 437 -12.59 -8.94 18.16
N CYS A 438 -13.73 -8.34 17.86
CA CYS A 438 -13.88 -6.89 17.75
C CYS A 438 -15.18 -6.38 18.37
N PHE A 439 -15.19 -5.11 18.79
CA PHE A 439 -16.35 -4.47 19.39
C PHE A 439 -17.53 -4.32 18.42
N GLN A 440 -17.27 -3.82 17.20
CA GLN A 440 -18.32 -3.47 16.22
C GLN A 440 -18.43 -4.43 15.05
N LYS A 441 -17.41 -5.26 14.82
CA LYS A 441 -17.35 -6.26 13.75
C LYS A 441 -17.27 -7.64 14.37
N PRO A 442 -17.83 -8.68 13.73
CA PRO A 442 -17.74 -10.04 14.25
C PRO A 442 -16.28 -10.50 14.35
N ARG A 443 -15.42 -10.07 13.41
CA ARG A 443 -13.98 -10.38 13.37
C ARG A 443 -13.17 -9.22 12.77
N CYS A 444 -11.91 -9.08 13.17
CA CYS A 444 -10.92 -8.19 12.57
C CYS A 444 -9.55 -8.85 12.38
N THR A 445 -8.66 -8.10 11.73
CA THR A 445 -7.25 -8.43 11.57
C THR A 445 -6.42 -7.90 12.76
N VAL A 446 -5.11 -8.13 12.69
CA VAL A 446 -4.12 -7.66 13.70
C VAL A 446 -4.18 -6.15 13.98
N LYS A 447 -4.81 -5.36 13.08
CA LYS A 447 -5.03 -3.91 13.26
C LYS A 447 -5.77 -3.58 14.57
N ARG A 448 -6.53 -4.52 15.14
CA ARG A 448 -7.18 -4.35 16.46
C ARG A 448 -6.16 -4.31 17.61
N ILE A 449 -5.04 -5.04 17.49
CA ILE A 449 -4.02 -5.18 18.52
C ILE A 449 -2.90 -4.17 18.31
N CYS A 450 -2.45 -4.00 17.07
CA CYS A 450 -1.27 -3.20 16.74
C CYS A 450 -1.49 -2.40 15.45
N THR A 451 -0.76 -1.29 15.26
CA THR A 451 -0.66 -0.73 13.91
C THR A 451 0.05 -1.76 13.02
N VAL A 452 -0.42 -1.90 11.77
CA VAL A 452 0.13 -2.92 10.88
C VAL A 452 1.60 -2.65 10.55
N GLU A 453 1.99 -1.39 10.43
CA GLU A 453 3.38 -0.97 10.21
C GLU A 453 4.30 -1.44 11.35
N ASP A 454 3.94 -1.12 12.61
CA ASP A 454 4.74 -1.51 13.76
C ASP A 454 4.80 -3.03 13.93
N PHE A 455 3.69 -3.72 13.68
CA PHE A 455 3.60 -5.17 13.75
C PHE A 455 4.47 -5.82 12.67
N THR A 456 4.32 -5.39 11.42
CA THR A 456 5.05 -5.94 10.27
C THR A 456 6.55 -5.73 10.45
N THR A 457 6.96 -4.54 10.90
CA THR A 457 8.37 -4.22 11.13
C THR A 457 8.99 -5.12 12.20
N ARG A 458 8.30 -5.33 13.34
CA ARG A 458 8.84 -6.08 14.49
C ARG A 458 8.77 -7.60 14.32
N PHE A 459 7.74 -8.09 13.62
CA PHE A 459 7.46 -9.51 13.50
C PHE A 459 7.73 -10.04 12.08
N LYS A 460 8.42 -9.27 11.22
CA LYS A 460 8.77 -9.67 9.85
C LYS A 460 9.35 -11.08 9.82
N GLY A 461 8.80 -11.93 8.95
CA GLY A 461 9.20 -13.34 8.80
C GLY A 461 8.64 -14.29 9.86
N ARG A 462 8.19 -13.81 11.01
CA ARG A 462 7.67 -14.63 12.12
C ARG A 462 6.17 -14.90 12.05
N TYR A 463 5.43 -14.20 11.19
CA TYR A 463 4.00 -14.43 11.00
C TYR A 463 3.56 -14.44 9.53
N ARG A 464 2.31 -14.87 9.32
CA ARG A 464 1.51 -14.71 8.11
C ARG A 464 0.08 -14.28 8.46
N GLU A 465 -0.56 -13.58 7.54
CA GLU A 465 -1.96 -13.16 7.62
C GLU A 465 -2.92 -14.36 7.76
N HIS A 466 -4.16 -14.09 8.18
CA HIS A 466 -5.15 -15.15 8.43
C HIS A 466 -5.42 -15.99 7.18
N SER A 467 -5.57 -15.33 6.04
CA SER A 467 -5.92 -16.00 4.79
C SER A 467 -4.75 -16.72 4.11
N PHE A 468 -3.53 -16.69 4.70
CA PHE A 468 -2.31 -17.23 4.09
C PHE A 468 -2.44 -18.66 3.57
N LEU A 469 -2.87 -19.61 4.43
CA LEU A 469 -2.95 -21.03 4.06
C LEU A 469 -4.00 -21.32 2.99
N THR A 470 -4.92 -20.39 2.74
CA THR A 470 -5.92 -20.52 1.67
C THR A 470 -5.44 -19.91 0.36
N HIS A 471 -4.36 -19.11 0.38
CA HIS A 471 -3.83 -18.46 -0.80
C HIS A 471 -3.37 -19.48 -1.87
N PRO A 472 -3.71 -19.32 -3.16
CA PRO A 472 -3.42 -20.32 -4.19
C PRO A 472 -1.92 -20.67 -4.35
N MET A 473 -1.02 -19.72 -4.10
CA MET A 473 0.43 -19.93 -4.25
C MET A 473 1.07 -20.73 -3.10
N VAL A 474 0.38 -20.92 -1.98
CA VAL A 474 0.88 -21.81 -0.91
C VAL A 474 0.89 -23.25 -1.44
N PRO A 475 2.04 -23.96 -1.42
CA PRO A 475 2.16 -25.29 -2.00
C PRO A 475 1.19 -26.29 -1.37
N ARG A 476 0.64 -27.21 -2.17
CA ARG A 476 -0.17 -28.34 -1.69
C ARG A 476 0.56 -29.14 -0.61
N LYS A 477 1.87 -29.34 -0.74
CA LYS A 477 2.66 -30.05 0.28
C LYS A 477 2.58 -29.40 1.68
N ILE A 478 2.37 -28.08 1.76
CA ILE A 478 2.15 -27.37 3.02
C ILE A 478 0.70 -27.53 3.46
N LYS A 479 -0.26 -27.30 2.55
CA LYS A 479 -1.71 -27.37 2.83
C LYS A 479 -2.21 -28.77 3.20
N ASP A 480 -1.55 -29.80 2.70
CA ASP A 480 -1.92 -31.21 2.91
C ASP A 480 -1.13 -31.83 4.08
N SER A 481 -0.01 -31.21 4.50
CA SER A 481 0.82 -31.63 5.63
C SER A 481 0.39 -30.92 6.91
N VAL A 482 -0.83 -31.27 7.35
CA VAL A 482 -1.53 -30.62 8.45
C VAL A 482 -1.70 -31.62 9.59
N GLY A 483 -1.23 -31.26 10.79
CA GLY A 483 -1.37 -32.09 11.98
C GLY A 483 -2.81 -32.14 12.50
N GLU A 484 -3.03 -33.08 13.41
CA GLU A 484 -4.25 -33.18 14.22
C GLU A 484 -4.47 -31.90 15.05
N VAL A 485 -5.71 -31.65 15.49
CA VAL A 485 -6.02 -30.47 16.31
C VAL A 485 -5.50 -30.69 17.74
N VAL A 486 -4.47 -29.94 18.10
CA VAL A 486 -3.87 -29.93 19.43
C VAL A 486 -4.68 -29.03 20.36
N LEU A 487 -5.06 -29.55 21.51
CA LEU A 487 -5.62 -28.81 22.64
C LEU A 487 -4.60 -28.83 23.77
N ILE A 488 -4.03 -27.66 24.11
CA ILE A 488 -3.32 -27.50 25.38
C ILE A 488 -4.37 -27.10 26.41
N GLU A 489 -4.60 -27.97 27.39
CA GLU A 489 -5.60 -27.73 28.42
C GLU A 489 -5.16 -26.60 29.36
N SER A 490 -6.04 -25.63 29.57
CA SER A 490 -5.88 -24.58 30.58
C SER A 490 -7.24 -24.22 31.17
N ASN A 491 -7.24 -23.51 32.30
CA ASN A 491 -8.48 -23.00 32.91
C ASN A 491 -9.18 -21.92 32.06
N SER A 492 -8.48 -21.34 31.09
CA SER A 492 -8.98 -20.30 30.18
C SER A 492 -9.64 -20.87 28.92
N VAL A 493 -9.39 -22.14 28.60
CA VAL A 493 -10.05 -22.80 27.48
C VAL A 493 -11.45 -23.29 27.91
N PRO A 494 -12.50 -23.12 27.09
CA PRO A 494 -13.84 -23.61 27.42
C PRO A 494 -13.87 -25.12 27.70
N LYS A 495 -14.62 -25.56 28.71
CA LYS A 495 -14.78 -26.99 29.06
C LYS A 495 -15.34 -27.85 27.92
N SER A 496 -16.01 -27.24 26.94
CA SER A 496 -16.53 -27.90 25.74
C SER A 496 -15.49 -28.08 24.64
N ALA A 497 -14.30 -27.48 24.77
CA ALA A 497 -13.23 -27.59 23.80
C ALA A 497 -12.77 -29.03 23.66
N LYS A 498 -12.50 -29.44 22.42
CA LYS A 498 -11.99 -30.76 22.08
C LYS A 498 -10.89 -30.61 21.05
N GLY A 499 -9.78 -31.30 21.30
CA GLY A 499 -8.73 -31.56 20.31
C GLY A 499 -8.68 -33.05 19.99
N ASP A 500 -8.06 -33.38 18.86
CA ASP A 500 -7.68 -34.76 18.54
C ASP A 500 -6.56 -35.23 19.49
N LEU A 501 -5.67 -34.31 19.86
CA LEU A 501 -4.62 -34.50 20.85
C LEU A 501 -4.77 -33.50 22.01
N SER A 502 -5.10 -34.00 23.20
CA SER A 502 -5.10 -33.20 24.42
C SER A 502 -3.75 -33.31 25.14
N LEU A 503 -3.14 -32.16 25.40
CA LEU A 503 -1.90 -32.00 26.16
C LEU A 503 -2.23 -31.31 27.48
N VAL A 504 -1.80 -31.91 28.58
CA VAL A 504 -2.14 -31.47 29.93
C VAL A 504 -0.87 -30.92 30.59
N PRO A 505 -0.77 -29.59 30.79
CA PRO A 505 0.30 -29.00 31.57
C PRO A 505 0.29 -29.47 33.02
N GLU A 506 1.46 -29.46 33.66
CA GLU A 506 1.59 -29.67 35.10
C GLU A 506 0.75 -28.65 35.89
N ASN A 507 0.69 -27.40 35.42
CA ASN A 507 -0.20 -26.37 35.95
C ASN A 507 -1.16 -25.81 34.89
N LYS A 508 -2.46 -26.15 35.00
CA LYS A 508 -3.51 -25.62 34.11
C LYS A 508 -3.89 -24.16 34.38
N GLU A 509 -3.51 -23.62 35.54
CA GLU A 509 -3.71 -22.21 35.87
C GLU A 509 -2.70 -21.30 35.17
N ASP A 510 -1.46 -21.75 34.99
CA ASP A 510 -0.39 -20.96 34.38
C ASP A 510 -0.13 -21.32 32.90
N GLY A 511 -0.50 -22.54 32.47
CA GLY A 511 -0.17 -23.07 31.15
C GLY A 511 1.15 -23.85 31.11
N ALA A 512 1.56 -24.28 29.91
CA ALA A 512 2.73 -25.14 29.74
C ALA A 512 4.06 -24.36 29.78
N THR A 513 5.09 -24.98 30.34
CA THR A 513 6.48 -24.50 30.24
C THR A 513 7.08 -24.81 28.86
N SER A 514 8.17 -24.14 28.50
CA SER A 514 8.90 -24.48 27.28
C SER A 514 9.39 -25.93 27.23
N ALA A 515 9.76 -26.51 28.38
CA ALA A 515 10.20 -27.90 28.46
C ALA A 515 9.07 -28.88 28.08
N GLU A 516 7.85 -28.61 28.54
CA GLU A 516 6.66 -29.39 28.19
C GLU A 516 6.32 -29.26 26.70
N ILE A 517 6.27 -28.04 26.16
CA ILE A 517 5.99 -27.79 24.74
C ILE A 517 7.02 -28.49 23.84
N VAL A 518 8.31 -28.37 24.14
CA VAL A 518 9.38 -29.01 23.37
C VAL A 518 9.25 -30.53 23.46
N LYS A 519 9.01 -31.09 24.65
CA LYS A 519 8.82 -32.52 24.85
C LYS A 519 7.65 -33.07 24.04
N TRP A 520 6.54 -32.34 23.94
CA TRP A 520 5.34 -32.79 23.24
C TRP A 520 5.42 -32.60 21.71
N LEU A 521 5.99 -31.49 21.24
CA LEU A 521 5.75 -31.02 19.87
C LEU A 521 7.01 -30.85 19.01
N SER A 522 8.23 -30.91 19.56
CA SER A 522 9.46 -30.66 18.77
C SER A 522 9.72 -31.69 17.67
N ASN A 523 9.33 -32.95 17.88
CA ASN A 523 9.53 -34.04 16.92
C ASN A 523 8.46 -34.10 15.81
N ARG A 524 7.57 -33.11 15.74
CA ARG A 524 6.47 -33.08 14.77
C ARG A 524 6.93 -32.58 13.40
N ASN A 525 6.67 -33.38 12.37
CA ASN A 525 7.17 -33.17 11.01
C ASN A 525 6.18 -32.44 10.10
N GLU A 526 4.92 -32.32 10.50
CA GLU A 526 3.86 -31.67 9.74
C GLU A 526 4.23 -30.21 9.45
N SER A 527 3.91 -29.76 8.24
CA SER A 527 4.17 -28.39 7.82
C SER A 527 3.31 -27.41 8.62
N VAL A 528 2.10 -27.78 9.02
CA VAL A 528 1.20 -26.94 9.81
C VAL A 528 0.78 -27.65 11.09
N LEU A 529 1.13 -27.08 12.25
CA LEU A 529 0.52 -27.47 13.53
C LEU A 529 -0.77 -26.69 13.74
N ARG A 530 -1.81 -27.38 14.17
CA ARG A 530 -3.13 -26.79 14.42
C ARG A 530 -3.43 -26.83 15.91
N PHE A 531 -3.62 -25.67 16.50
CA PHE A 531 -4.12 -25.55 17.85
C PHE A 531 -5.60 -25.22 17.84
N HIS A 532 -6.37 -25.81 18.75
CA HIS A 532 -7.76 -25.42 18.97
C HIS A 532 -7.84 -23.94 19.32
N SER A 533 -7.11 -23.53 20.36
CA SER A 533 -6.93 -22.17 20.87
C SER A 533 -5.59 -22.11 21.61
N LEU A 534 -5.13 -20.90 21.92
CA LEU A 534 -3.92 -20.68 22.72
C LEU A 534 -4.18 -19.78 23.94
N TYR A 535 -5.39 -19.83 24.49
CA TYR A 535 -5.72 -19.09 25.70
C TYR A 535 -4.99 -19.69 26.90
N ASN A 536 -4.01 -18.95 27.44
CA ASN A 536 -3.20 -19.37 28.57
C ASN A 536 -2.58 -20.76 28.35
N ALA A 537 -2.05 -20.97 27.14
CA ALA A 537 -1.44 -22.23 26.73
C ALA A 537 0.06 -22.27 27.08
N PHE A 538 0.70 -21.13 27.27
CA PHE A 538 2.11 -21.03 27.55
C PHE A 538 2.40 -20.14 28.76
N TRP A 539 3.16 -20.67 29.72
CA TRP A 539 3.54 -19.93 30.92
C TRP A 539 4.84 -19.15 30.73
N LYS A 540 5.95 -19.87 30.51
CA LYS A 540 7.30 -19.30 30.51
C LYS A 540 8.33 -20.20 29.85
N PHE A 541 9.42 -19.58 29.44
CA PHE A 541 10.64 -20.29 29.10
C PHE A 541 11.32 -20.79 30.38
N SER A 542 11.77 -22.04 30.37
CA SER A 542 12.51 -22.66 31.47
C SER A 542 13.87 -21.99 31.66
N ASP A 543 14.46 -21.49 30.58
CA ASP A 543 15.64 -20.63 30.62
C ASP A 543 15.25 -19.18 30.95
N GLN A 544 15.86 -18.61 31.98
CA GLN A 544 15.47 -17.32 32.52
C GLN A 544 15.85 -16.14 31.59
N GLU A 545 16.96 -16.26 30.87
CA GLU A 545 17.42 -15.22 29.94
C GLU A 545 16.50 -15.16 28.73
N ALA A 546 16.24 -16.32 28.11
CA ALA A 546 15.27 -16.46 27.01
C ALA A 546 13.87 -15.99 27.40
N ASN A 547 13.43 -16.30 28.63
CA ASN A 547 12.14 -15.82 29.14
C ASN A 547 12.10 -14.28 29.22
N SER A 548 13.15 -13.70 29.78
CA SER A 548 13.25 -12.25 29.96
C SER A 548 13.33 -11.52 28.62
N GLU A 549 14.11 -12.06 27.67
CA GLU A 549 14.21 -11.55 26.31
C GLU A 549 12.85 -11.61 25.60
N PHE A 550 12.16 -12.76 25.66
CA PHE A 550 10.86 -12.92 25.03
C PHE A 550 9.81 -11.96 25.60
N ILE A 551 9.71 -11.85 26.92
CA ILE A 551 8.76 -10.93 27.57
C ILE A 551 9.06 -9.48 27.15
N ASN A 552 10.33 -9.09 27.07
CA ASN A 552 10.68 -7.71 26.72
C ASN A 552 10.46 -7.40 25.23
N ASN A 553 10.74 -8.34 24.34
CA ASN A 553 10.72 -8.12 22.88
C ASN A 553 9.39 -8.48 22.20
N VAL A 554 8.57 -9.32 22.84
CA VAL A 554 7.29 -9.80 22.31
C VAL A 554 6.15 -9.47 23.27
N GLY A 555 6.20 -9.98 24.50
CA GLY A 555 5.10 -9.86 25.48
C GLY A 555 4.71 -8.41 25.74
N LYS A 556 5.62 -7.62 26.32
CA LYS A 556 5.41 -6.20 26.63
C LYS A 556 5.09 -5.35 25.40
N VAL A 557 5.59 -5.73 24.23
CA VAL A 557 5.32 -4.99 22.98
C VAL A 557 3.88 -5.17 22.54
N ILE A 558 3.36 -6.40 22.65
CA ILE A 558 1.99 -6.74 22.25
C ILE A 558 0.98 -6.30 23.34
N GLU A 559 1.33 -6.42 24.62
CA GLU A 559 0.47 -6.02 25.76
C GLU A 559 0.26 -4.51 25.88
N ASN A 560 1.28 -3.71 25.57
CA ASN A 560 1.14 -2.26 25.57
C ASN A 560 0.37 -1.83 24.30
N GLU A 561 -0.96 -1.96 24.29
CA GLU A 561 -1.84 -1.53 23.18
C GLU A 561 -1.53 -0.08 22.72
N GLU A 562 -1.05 0.80 23.60
CA GLU A 562 -0.62 2.17 23.26
C GLU A 562 0.77 2.27 22.56
N LYS A 563 1.65 1.25 22.68
CA LYS A 563 3.07 1.27 22.21
C LYS A 563 3.34 0.45 20.94
N CYS A 564 2.30 -0.02 20.27
CA CYS A 564 2.23 -0.03 18.79
C CYS A 564 2.11 1.39 18.19
N LYS A 565 2.79 2.35 18.83
CA LYS A 565 3.35 3.59 18.35
C LYS A 565 4.64 3.86 19.13
N ARG A 566 5.79 3.77 18.43
CA ARG A 566 7.14 4.26 18.80
C ARG A 566 7.81 3.71 20.06
N THR A 567 8.94 3.05 19.83
CA THR A 567 10.19 3.38 20.54
C THR A 567 11.27 3.34 19.46
N VAL A 568 11.76 4.50 19.06
CA VAL A 568 13.05 4.65 18.36
C VAL A 568 14.10 4.75 19.46
#